data_AF-A0A965Q6W6-F1
#
_entry.id   AF-A0A965Q6W6-F1
#
_cell.length_a   1.000
_cell.length_b   1.000
_cell.length_c   1.000
_cell.angle_alpha   90.00
_cell.angle_beta   90.00
_cell.angle_gamma   90.00
#
_symmetry.space_group_name_H-M   'P 1'
#
loop_
_entity.id
_entity.type
_entity.pdbx_description
1 polymer ?
#
loop_
_entity_poly.entity_id
_entity_poly.type
_entity_poly.pdbx_seq_one_letter_code
_entity_poly.pdbx_strand_id
1 'polypeptide(L)'
;MAQDNLLGALSKTSELKGRILFVLGAIVVYRLGAHIPVPGIDPLVLKKLFDSQSGGILGMFNMFSGGALKRFTLFALGIMPYISASIIMQLLSVVSPQLEQLKKEGEAGRRLITKYTRYGTVILAAFQALGISIALESQPGLVLDPGLAFRLTTVVTLVSGTMFLMWLGEQITERGIGNGISIIIFSGIVAGLPSALGSTLELARTGAFSIPLVFFLFAATI
;
A
#
# COMPACT_ATOMS: atom_id res chain seq x y z
N MET A 1 45.57 -13.17 3.52
CA MET A 1 44.98 -12.30 2.47
C MET A 1 43.83 -12.96 1.70
N ALA A 2 43.91 -14.23 1.25
CA ALA A 2 42.76 -14.90 0.61
C ALA A 2 41.65 -15.37 1.59
N GLN A 3 42.01 -15.69 2.84
CA GLN A 3 41.10 -16.22 3.85
C GLN A 3 40.21 -15.14 4.50
N ASP A 4 40.70 -13.89 4.59
CA ASP A 4 39.91 -12.73 5.05
C ASP A 4 38.80 -12.33 4.05
N ASN A 5 39.06 -12.48 2.74
CA ASN A 5 38.08 -12.19 1.71
C ASN A 5 36.92 -13.19 1.70
N LEU A 6 37.18 -14.45 2.06
CA LEU A 6 36.17 -15.51 2.11
C LEU A 6 35.29 -15.38 3.36
N LEU A 7 35.89 -15.09 4.52
CA LEU A 7 35.15 -14.80 5.75
C LEU A 7 34.34 -13.50 5.65
N GLY A 8 34.89 -12.46 5.02
CA GLY A 8 34.17 -11.23 4.72
C GLY A 8 33.02 -11.41 3.72
N ALA A 9 33.19 -12.25 2.71
CA ALA A 9 32.12 -12.60 1.76
C ALA A 9 31.01 -13.43 2.42
N LEU A 10 31.35 -14.40 3.28
CA LEU A 10 30.40 -15.21 4.04
C LEU A 10 29.61 -14.36 5.07
N SER A 11 30.28 -13.42 5.74
CA SER A 11 29.65 -12.48 6.67
C SER A 11 28.66 -11.53 5.97
N LYS A 12 29.07 -10.92 4.85
CA LYS A 12 28.17 -10.10 4.00
C LYS A 12 26.98 -10.89 3.48
N THR A 13 27.18 -12.16 3.11
CA THR A 13 26.09 -13.04 2.67
C THR A 13 25.12 -13.37 3.81
N SER A 14 25.62 -13.53 5.03
CA SER A 14 24.78 -13.76 6.22
C SER A 14 23.98 -12.52 6.60
N GLU A 15 24.59 -11.33 6.56
CA GLU A 15 23.92 -10.07 6.83
C GLU A 15 22.82 -9.80 5.79
N LEU A 16 23.12 -9.96 4.50
CA LEU A 16 22.16 -9.79 3.42
C LEU A 16 20.97 -10.76 3.56
N LYS A 17 21.24 -12.03 3.90
CA LYS A 17 20.19 -13.02 4.18
C LYS A 17 19.29 -12.58 5.33
N GLY A 18 19.85 -12.04 6.41
CA GLY A 18 19.08 -11.50 7.54
C GLY A 18 18.16 -10.34 7.14
N ARG A 19 18.69 -9.41 6.33
CA ARG A 19 17.90 -8.28 5.80
C ARG A 19 16.77 -8.76 4.88
N ILE A 20 17.03 -9.70 3.98
CA ILE A 20 16.00 -10.29 3.10
C ILE A 20 14.92 -10.99 3.92
N LEU A 21 15.31 -11.79 4.91
CA LEU A 21 14.36 -12.50 5.77
C LEU A 21 13.47 -11.53 6.55
N PHE A 22 14.03 -10.40 7.01
CA PHE A 22 13.26 -9.33 7.64
C PHE A 22 12.22 -8.74 6.68
N VAL A 23 12.62 -8.43 5.44
CA VAL A 23 11.69 -7.92 4.42
C VAL A 23 10.57 -8.93 4.12
N LEU A 24 10.91 -10.21 3.95
CA LEU A 24 9.91 -11.26 3.74
C LEU A 24 8.94 -11.38 4.91
N GLY A 25 9.44 -11.34 6.15
CA GLY A 25 8.61 -11.32 7.35
C GLY A 25 7.67 -10.11 7.39
N ALA A 26 8.17 -8.93 7.05
CA ALA A 26 7.36 -7.71 6.97
C ALA A 26 6.26 -7.82 5.89
N ILE A 27 6.55 -8.41 4.73
CA ILE A 27 5.56 -8.67 3.68
C ILE A 27 4.47 -9.63 4.18
N VAL A 28 4.83 -10.68 4.92
CA VAL A 28 3.85 -11.60 5.52
C VAL A 28 2.91 -10.85 6.47
N VAL A 29 3.46 -10.01 7.35
CA VAL A 29 2.65 -9.19 8.28
C VAL A 29 1.72 -8.24 7.52
N TYR A 30 2.23 -7.57 6.48
CA TYR A 30 1.41 -6.75 5.58
C TYR A 30 0.25 -7.55 4.97
N ARG A 31 0.52 -8.77 4.49
CA ARG A 31 -0.50 -9.62 3.88
C ARG A 31 -1.54 -10.10 4.89
N LEU A 32 -1.14 -10.43 6.11
CA LEU A 32 -2.08 -10.80 7.17
C LEU A 32 -3.03 -9.65 7.50
N GLY A 33 -2.51 -8.42 7.67
CA GLY A 33 -3.37 -7.26 7.93
C GLY A 33 -4.28 -6.89 6.76
N ALA A 34 -3.88 -7.16 5.52
CA ALA A 34 -4.73 -7.01 4.33
C ALA A 34 -5.87 -8.04 4.23
N HIS A 35 -5.97 -8.98 5.19
CA HIS A 35 -7.09 -9.91 5.35
C HIS A 35 -7.97 -9.61 6.57
N ILE A 36 -7.61 -8.62 7.39
CA ILE A 36 -8.40 -8.22 8.57
C ILE A 36 -9.43 -7.16 8.13
N PRO A 37 -10.73 -7.50 8.01
CA PRO A 37 -11.76 -6.53 7.61
C PRO A 37 -12.00 -5.50 8.71
N VAL A 38 -12.34 -4.26 8.32
CA VAL A 38 -12.82 -3.26 9.27
C VAL A 38 -14.21 -3.68 9.76
N PRO A 39 -14.49 -3.60 11.08
CA PRO A 39 -15.79 -3.95 11.61
C PRO A 39 -16.89 -3.01 11.09
N GLY A 40 -18.10 -3.56 10.91
CA GLY A 40 -19.30 -2.77 10.58
C GLY A 40 -19.69 -2.72 9.11
N ILE A 41 -19.01 -3.45 8.22
CA ILE A 41 -19.32 -3.50 6.78
C ILE A 41 -19.71 -4.91 6.33
N ASP A 42 -20.74 -5.00 5.49
CA ASP A 42 -21.12 -6.25 4.83
C ASP A 42 -20.20 -6.52 3.61
N PRO A 43 -19.36 -7.58 3.66
CA PRO A 43 -18.45 -7.91 2.57
C PRO A 43 -19.16 -8.36 1.28
N LEU A 44 -20.39 -8.87 1.35
CA LEU A 44 -21.17 -9.28 0.18
C LEU A 44 -21.66 -8.07 -0.61
N VAL A 45 -22.16 -7.05 0.08
CA VAL A 45 -22.62 -5.80 -0.53
C VAL A 45 -21.43 -5.04 -1.11
N LEU A 46 -20.32 -4.96 -0.36
CA LEU A 46 -19.08 -4.35 -0.84
C LEU A 46 -18.56 -5.02 -2.12
N LYS A 47 -18.56 -6.36 -2.16
CA LYS A 47 -18.13 -7.11 -3.34
C LYS A 47 -19.00 -6.78 -4.56
N LYS A 48 -20.32 -6.69 -4.41
CA LYS A 48 -21.25 -6.31 -5.50
C LYS A 48 -21.00 -4.89 -6.02
N LEU A 49 -20.73 -3.93 -5.13
CA LEU A 49 -20.35 -2.57 -5.51
C LEU A 49 -19.03 -2.56 -6.31
N PHE A 50 -18.02 -3.30 -5.84
CA PHE A 50 -16.73 -3.41 -6.52
C PHE A 50 -16.84 -4.09 -7.89
N ASP A 51 -17.61 -5.17 -8.00
CA ASP A 51 -17.76 -5.90 -9.25
C ASP A 51 -18.51 -5.02 -10.29
N SER A 52 -19.42 -4.14 -9.83
CA SER A 52 -20.15 -3.17 -10.67
C SER A 52 -19.31 -1.97 -11.15
N GLN A 53 -18.20 -1.64 -10.47
CA GLN A 53 -17.31 -0.51 -10.78
C GLN A 53 -15.85 -0.93 -11.03
N SER A 54 -15.65 -2.20 -11.38
CA SER A 54 -14.35 -2.84 -11.54
C SER A 54 -13.44 -2.22 -12.61
N GLY A 55 -14.02 -1.57 -13.64
CA GLY A 55 -13.29 -0.95 -14.76
C GLY A 55 -12.82 0.50 -14.56
N GLY A 56 -12.96 1.08 -13.37
CA GLY A 56 -12.68 2.50 -13.13
C GLY A 56 -11.44 2.78 -12.27
N ILE A 57 -11.31 4.03 -11.83
CA ILE A 57 -10.26 4.48 -10.89
C ILE A 57 -10.21 3.60 -9.63
N LEU A 58 -11.36 3.13 -9.15
CA LEU A 58 -11.46 2.21 -7.99
C LEU A 58 -10.72 0.88 -8.22
N GLY A 59 -10.72 0.36 -9.45
CA GLY A 59 -9.97 -0.84 -9.82
C GLY A 59 -8.46 -0.62 -9.75
N MET A 60 -7.98 0.53 -10.24
CA MET A 60 -6.57 0.93 -10.15
C MET A 60 -6.12 1.09 -8.69
N PHE A 61 -6.93 1.76 -7.86
CA PHE A 61 -6.65 1.88 -6.42
C PHE A 61 -6.62 0.50 -5.73
N ASN A 62 -7.54 -0.40 -6.09
CA ASN A 62 -7.56 -1.75 -5.54
C ASN A 62 -6.30 -2.55 -5.92
N MET A 63 -5.79 -2.40 -7.14
CA MET A 63 -4.53 -3.02 -7.60
C MET A 63 -3.35 -2.55 -6.77
N PHE A 64 -3.22 -1.25 -6.51
CA PHE A 64 -2.16 -0.71 -5.65
C PHE A 64 -2.31 -1.12 -4.17
N SER A 65 -3.54 -1.37 -3.72
CA SER A 65 -3.82 -1.85 -2.36
C SER A 65 -3.64 -3.37 -2.18
N GLY A 66 -3.38 -4.12 -3.26
CA GLY A 66 -3.28 -5.58 -3.23
C GLY A 66 -4.57 -6.31 -2.84
N GLY A 67 -5.72 -5.72 -3.15
CA GLY A 67 -7.03 -6.25 -2.81
C GLY A 67 -7.58 -5.81 -1.45
N ALA A 68 -6.82 -5.01 -0.68
CA ALA A 68 -7.21 -4.51 0.63
C ALA A 68 -8.46 -3.62 0.59
N LEU A 69 -8.66 -2.89 -0.52
CA LEU A 69 -9.83 -2.03 -0.73
C LEU A 69 -11.09 -2.85 -1.07
N LYS A 70 -11.00 -3.86 -1.94
CA LYS A 70 -12.12 -4.75 -2.29
C LYS A 70 -12.73 -5.47 -1.08
N ARG A 71 -11.93 -5.70 -0.05
CA ARG A 71 -12.33 -6.36 1.21
C ARG A 71 -12.52 -5.39 2.37
N PHE A 72 -12.30 -4.09 2.12
CA PHE A 72 -12.30 -3.02 3.11
C PHE A 72 -11.60 -3.42 4.43
N THR A 73 -10.30 -3.64 4.30
CA THR A 73 -9.46 -4.11 5.40
C THR A 73 -8.82 -2.98 6.19
N LEU A 74 -8.12 -3.33 7.28
CA LEU A 74 -7.28 -2.41 8.06
C LEU A 74 -6.37 -1.54 7.17
N PHE A 75 -5.94 -2.09 6.03
CA PHE A 75 -5.03 -1.43 5.08
C PHE A 75 -5.73 -0.90 3.82
N ALA A 76 -7.04 -0.64 3.86
CA ALA A 76 -7.80 -0.21 2.69
C ALA A 76 -7.26 1.09 2.03
N LEU A 77 -6.77 2.05 2.82
CA LEU A 77 -6.08 3.25 2.32
C LEU A 77 -4.67 2.97 1.80
N GLY A 78 -4.07 1.86 2.22
CA GLY A 78 -2.68 1.53 1.94
C GLY A 78 -1.70 2.60 2.44
N ILE A 79 -0.64 2.79 1.66
CA ILE A 79 0.40 3.80 1.91
C ILE A 79 0.14 5.11 1.13
N MET A 80 -1.00 5.21 0.42
CA MET A 80 -1.35 6.37 -0.41
C MET A 80 -1.36 7.72 0.34
N PRO A 81 -1.91 7.83 1.56
CA PRO A 81 -1.90 9.10 2.29
C PRO A 81 -0.47 9.60 2.54
N TYR A 82 0.48 8.67 2.75
CA TYR A 82 1.89 9.00 2.93
C TYR A 82 2.55 9.45 1.62
N ILE A 83 2.27 8.74 0.52
CA ILE A 83 2.77 9.13 -0.82
C ILE A 83 2.30 10.57 -1.12
N SER A 84 1.01 10.84 -0.97
CA SER A 84 0.46 12.18 -1.18
C SER A 84 1.12 13.22 -0.29
N ALA A 85 1.27 12.95 1.01
CA ALA A 85 1.96 13.87 1.93
C ALA A 85 3.41 14.12 1.49
N SER A 86 4.13 13.10 1.04
CA SER A 86 5.53 13.22 0.62
C SER A 86 5.68 14.06 -0.64
N ILE A 87 4.76 13.92 -1.60
CA ILE A 87 4.72 14.73 -2.83
C ILE A 87 4.37 16.18 -2.48
N ILE A 88 3.40 16.40 -1.60
CA ILE A 88 3.05 17.75 -1.13
C ILE A 88 4.28 18.41 -0.49
N MET A 89 4.99 17.71 0.39
CA MET A 89 6.20 18.24 1.02
C MET A 89 7.33 18.49 0.01
N GLN A 90 7.49 17.62 -0.99
CA GLN A 90 8.45 17.82 -2.08
C GLN A 90 8.13 19.07 -2.90
N LEU A 91 6.87 19.27 -3.27
CA LEU A 91 6.42 20.45 -4.01
C LEU A 91 6.57 21.72 -3.16
N LEU A 92 6.17 21.68 -1.89
CA LEU A 92 6.34 22.80 -0.96
C LEU A 92 7.82 23.17 -0.75
N SER A 93 8.73 22.20 -0.84
CA SER A 93 10.18 22.45 -0.76
C SER A 93 10.74 23.16 -1.99
N VAL A 94 10.02 23.16 -3.12
CA VAL A 94 10.39 23.92 -4.33
C VAL A 94 9.75 25.31 -4.32
N VAL A 95 8.54 25.42 -3.75
CA VAL A 95 7.77 26.68 -3.73
C VAL A 95 8.19 27.59 -2.56
N SER A 96 8.56 27.01 -1.41
CA SER A 96 8.93 27.77 -0.21
C SER A 96 10.44 27.85 -0.02
N PRO A 97 11.03 29.06 0.04
CA PRO A 97 12.47 29.23 0.25
C PRO A 97 12.94 28.72 1.62
N GLN A 98 12.07 28.70 2.63
CA GLN A 98 12.38 28.18 3.97
C GLN A 98 12.55 26.65 3.94
N LEU A 99 11.67 25.94 3.23
CA LEU A 99 11.77 24.49 3.07
C LEU A 99 12.91 24.09 2.13
N GLU A 100 13.21 24.93 1.14
CA GLU A 100 14.39 24.75 0.29
C GLU A 100 15.70 24.87 1.09
N GLN A 101 15.78 25.84 2.02
CA GLN A 101 16.92 25.98 2.95
C GLN A 101 17.05 24.75 3.85
N LEU A 102 15.96 24.28 4.45
CA LEU A 102 15.94 23.03 5.21
C LEU A 102 16.44 21.84 4.38
N LYS A 103 16.08 21.76 3.10
CA LYS A 103 16.59 20.71 2.20
C LYS A 103 18.11 20.82 1.97
N LYS A 104 18.67 22.04 2.01
CA LYS A 104 20.11 22.32 1.86
C LYS A 104 20.92 22.07 3.14
N GLU A 105 20.28 22.00 4.31
CA GLU A 105 20.90 21.67 5.61
C GLU A 105 21.32 20.19 5.76
N GLY A 106 21.19 19.38 4.71
CA GLY A 106 21.66 17.98 4.70
C GLY A 106 20.76 17.02 5.48
N GLU A 107 21.34 16.17 6.33
CA GLU A 107 20.58 15.12 7.04
C GLU A 107 19.59 15.69 8.06
N ALA A 108 19.96 16.76 8.77
CA ALA A 108 19.12 17.34 9.83
C ALA A 108 17.80 17.87 9.25
N GLY A 109 17.87 18.63 8.15
CA GLY A 109 16.68 19.16 7.48
C GLY A 109 15.86 18.08 6.77
N ARG A 110 16.49 17.04 6.20
CA ARG A 110 15.76 15.86 5.68
C ARG A 110 14.93 15.16 6.74
N ARG A 111 15.45 15.01 7.97
CA ARG A 111 14.68 14.45 9.10
C ARG A 111 13.50 15.35 9.46
N LEU A 112 13.67 16.67 9.42
CA LEU A 112 12.59 17.62 9.70
C LEU A 112 11.46 17.54 8.65
N ILE A 113 11.82 17.50 7.36
CA ILE A 113 10.86 17.33 6.26
C ILE A 113 10.10 16.01 6.43
N THR A 114 10.80 14.93 6.78
CA THR A 114 10.18 13.62 7.04
C THR A 114 9.18 13.70 8.19
N LYS A 115 9.52 14.42 9.27
CA LYS A 115 8.60 14.64 10.40
C LYS A 115 7.33 15.38 9.96
N TYR A 116 7.44 16.41 9.13
CA TYR A 116 6.27 17.09 8.56
C TYR A 116 5.46 16.19 7.63
N THR A 117 6.11 15.38 6.80
CA THR A 117 5.43 14.37 5.97
C THR A 117 4.61 13.42 6.82
N ARG A 118 5.14 12.94 7.95
CA ARG A 118 4.41 12.04 8.88
C ARG A 118 3.17 12.72 9.45
N TYR A 119 3.26 13.98 9.89
CA TYR A 119 2.10 14.71 10.38
C TYR A 119 1.07 14.98 9.28
N GLY A 120 1.53 15.37 8.09
CA GLY A 120 0.67 15.53 6.91
C GLY A 120 -0.05 14.23 6.55
N THR A 121 0.63 13.08 6.68
CA THR A 121 0.06 11.75 6.43
C THR A 121 -1.11 11.47 7.37
N VAL A 122 -0.98 11.74 8.67
CA VAL A 122 -2.06 11.53 9.65
C VAL A 122 -3.28 12.38 9.30
N ILE A 123 -3.07 13.65 8.98
CA ILE A 123 -4.15 14.59 8.64
C ILE A 123 -4.86 14.16 7.36
N LEU A 124 -4.10 13.82 6.32
CA LEU A 124 -4.66 13.35 5.04
C LEU A 124 -5.39 12.01 5.21
N ALA A 125 -4.82 11.08 5.96
CA ALA A 125 -5.44 9.79 6.22
C ALA A 125 -6.75 9.96 6.99
N ALA A 126 -6.79 10.85 7.99
CA ALA A 126 -8.01 11.13 8.75
C ALA A 126 -9.09 11.75 7.85
N PHE A 127 -8.72 12.72 7.01
CA PHE A 127 -9.65 13.35 6.08
C PHE A 127 -10.19 12.36 5.03
N GLN A 128 -9.31 11.55 4.44
CA GLN A 128 -9.70 10.52 3.47
C GLN A 128 -10.56 9.42 4.13
N ALA A 129 -10.19 8.96 5.32
CA ALA A 129 -10.97 7.97 6.06
C ALA A 129 -12.36 8.49 6.43
N LEU A 130 -12.48 9.76 6.81
CA LEU A 130 -13.77 10.41 7.05
C LEU A 130 -14.63 10.43 5.78
N GLY A 131 -14.06 10.90 4.67
CA GLY A 131 -14.75 10.93 3.38
C GLY A 131 -15.24 9.54 2.94
N ILE A 132 -14.39 8.51 3.09
CA ILE A 132 -14.75 7.12 2.80
C ILE A 132 -15.83 6.62 3.75
N SER A 133 -15.74 6.88 5.06
CA SER A 133 -16.75 6.43 6.03
C SER A 133 -18.14 6.98 5.72
N ILE A 134 -18.23 8.26 5.35
CA ILE A 134 -19.49 8.92 4.97
C ILE A 134 -20.01 8.35 3.65
N ALA A 135 -19.14 8.15 2.66
CA ALA A 135 -19.52 7.57 1.38
C ALA A 135 -20.05 6.13 1.54
N LEU A 136 -19.44 5.32 2.41
CA LEU A 136 -19.90 3.95 2.68
C LEU A 136 -21.23 3.94 3.45
N GLU A 137 -21.42 4.86 4.38
CA GLU A 137 -22.68 5.00 5.13
C GLU A 137 -23.84 5.43 4.23
N SER A 138 -23.56 6.19 3.16
CA SER A 138 -24.58 6.58 2.17
C SER A 138 -25.10 5.43 1.31
N GLN A 139 -24.42 4.28 1.30
CA GLN A 139 -24.83 3.09 0.54
C GLN A 139 -25.80 2.24 1.37
N PRO A 140 -27.04 2.01 0.89
CA PRO A 140 -28.04 1.24 1.62
C PRO A 140 -27.56 -0.20 1.88
N GLY A 141 -27.59 -0.62 3.15
CA GLY A 141 -27.26 -1.99 3.56
C GLY A 141 -25.77 -2.35 3.54
N LEU A 142 -24.88 -1.39 3.26
CA LEU A 142 -23.43 -1.63 3.28
C LEU A 142 -22.86 -1.58 4.71
N VAL A 143 -23.37 -0.66 5.53
CA VAL A 143 -22.99 -0.49 6.93
C VAL A 143 -24.06 -1.12 7.81
N LEU A 144 -23.64 -2.01 8.72
CA LEU A 144 -24.55 -2.74 9.62
C LEU A 144 -25.31 -1.80 10.55
N ASP A 145 -24.57 -0.88 11.18
CA ASP A 145 -25.11 0.15 12.07
C ASP A 145 -24.57 1.54 11.69
N PRO A 146 -25.25 2.26 10.78
CA PRO A 146 -24.89 3.63 10.41
C PRO A 146 -24.88 4.56 11.62
N GLY A 147 -23.82 5.36 11.78
CA GLY A 147 -23.75 6.36 12.85
C GLY A 147 -22.34 6.85 13.18
N LEU A 148 -22.27 7.74 14.17
CA LEU A 148 -20.99 8.33 14.62
C LEU A 148 -20.01 7.27 15.14
N ALA A 149 -20.51 6.20 15.76
CA ALA A 149 -19.69 5.08 16.23
C ALA A 149 -18.97 4.37 15.07
N PHE A 150 -19.67 4.12 13.97
CA PHE A 150 -19.09 3.52 12.76
C PHE A 150 -18.03 4.46 12.14
N ARG A 151 -18.34 5.76 12.01
CA ARG A 151 -17.39 6.73 11.44
C ARG A 151 -16.12 6.81 12.25
N LEU A 152 -16.22 6.96 13.57
CA LEU A 152 -15.04 7.03 14.45
C LEU A 152 -14.23 5.74 14.42
N THR A 153 -14.88 4.59 14.50
CA THR A 153 -14.21 3.28 14.45
C THR A 153 -13.49 3.08 13.12
N THR A 154 -14.14 3.43 12.00
CA THR A 154 -13.56 3.34 10.65
C THR A 154 -12.37 4.29 10.51
N VAL A 155 -12.50 5.53 10.94
CA VAL A 155 -11.43 6.53 10.86
C VAL A 155 -10.21 6.10 11.66
N VAL A 156 -10.41 5.70 12.92
CA VAL A 156 -9.31 5.21 13.77
C VAL A 156 -8.66 3.99 13.14
N THR A 157 -9.46 3.02 12.69
CA THR A 157 -8.94 1.78 12.07
C THR A 157 -8.10 2.08 10.84
N LEU A 158 -8.61 2.89 9.90
CA LEU A 158 -7.90 3.21 8.66
C LEU A 158 -6.65 4.06 8.91
N VAL A 159 -6.73 5.05 9.80
CA VAL A 159 -5.57 5.88 10.16
C VAL A 159 -4.50 5.03 10.84
N SER A 160 -4.87 4.21 11.82
CA SER A 160 -3.95 3.28 12.49
C SER A 160 -3.31 2.31 11.50
N GLY A 161 -4.08 1.77 10.55
CA GLY A 161 -3.58 0.90 9.50
C GLY A 161 -2.55 1.58 8.61
N THR A 162 -2.84 2.78 8.08
CA THR A 162 -1.87 3.55 7.28
C THR A 162 -0.61 3.91 8.07
N MET A 163 -0.76 4.33 9.33
CA MET A 163 0.39 4.65 10.19
C MET A 163 1.26 3.44 10.48
N PHE A 164 0.65 2.27 10.66
CA PHE A 164 1.37 1.01 10.78
C PHE A 164 2.13 0.66 9.51
N LEU A 165 1.54 0.82 8.33
CA LEU A 165 2.23 0.58 7.06
C LEU A 165 3.39 1.54 6.82
N MET A 166 3.22 2.81 7.17
CA MET A 166 4.29 3.80 7.11
C MET A 166 5.45 3.38 8.01
N TRP A 167 5.17 3.04 9.26
CA TRP A 167 6.18 2.54 10.20
C TRP A 167 6.86 1.27 9.67
N LEU A 168 6.10 0.32 9.14
CA LEU A 168 6.63 -0.91 8.57
C LEU A 168 7.57 -0.62 7.38
N GLY A 169 7.19 0.31 6.51
CA GLY A 169 8.00 0.74 5.37
C GLY A 169 9.30 1.42 5.81
N GLU A 170 9.26 2.21 6.88
CA GLU A 170 10.47 2.79 7.47
C GLU A 170 11.38 1.71 8.06
N GLN A 171 10.82 0.72 8.77
CA GLN A 171 11.61 -0.39 9.31
C GLN A 171 12.25 -1.25 8.21
N ILE A 172 11.54 -1.48 7.10
CA ILE A 172 12.12 -2.17 5.93
C ILE A 172 13.27 -1.34 5.33
N THR A 173 13.16 0.00 5.33
CA THR A 173 14.22 0.87 4.80
C THR A 173 15.46 0.88 5.70
N GLU A 174 15.27 0.88 7.02
CA GLU A 174 16.37 0.92 8.00
C GLU A 174 17.08 -0.43 8.15
N ARG A 175 16.31 -1.53 8.22
CA ARG A 175 16.83 -2.87 8.56
C ARG A 175 16.83 -3.84 7.39
N GLY A 176 16.10 -3.54 6.33
CA GLY A 176 15.93 -4.41 5.18
C GLY A 176 16.85 -4.00 4.02
N ILE A 177 16.32 -4.23 2.81
CA ILE A 177 16.97 -3.92 1.54
C ILE A 177 16.09 -2.94 0.76
N GLY A 178 16.68 -1.93 0.13
CA GLY A 178 15.96 -0.99 -0.72
C GLY A 178 15.07 0.01 0.03
N ASN A 179 14.07 0.56 -0.67
CA ASN A 179 13.08 1.48 -0.10
C ASN A 179 11.84 0.70 0.33
N GLY A 180 11.56 0.68 1.63
CA GLY A 180 10.48 -0.12 2.18
C GLY A 180 9.08 0.29 1.73
N ILE A 181 8.84 1.58 1.48
CA ILE A 181 7.57 2.06 0.93
C ILE A 181 7.38 1.50 -0.49
N SER A 182 8.42 1.53 -1.31
CA SER A 182 8.38 0.94 -2.66
C SER A 182 8.13 -0.57 -2.62
N ILE A 183 8.73 -1.29 -1.66
CA ILE A 183 8.54 -2.73 -1.48
C ILE A 183 7.11 -3.05 -1.05
N ILE A 184 6.49 -2.25 -0.18
CA ILE A 184 5.09 -2.42 0.21
C ILE A 184 4.18 -2.28 -1.01
N ILE A 185 4.37 -1.23 -1.82
CA ILE A 185 3.58 -1.02 -3.05
C ILE A 185 3.77 -2.19 -4.02
N PHE A 186 5.02 -2.57 -4.27
CA PHE A 186 5.34 -3.70 -5.15
C PHE A 186 4.68 -4.99 -4.67
N SER A 187 4.75 -5.27 -3.37
CA SER A 187 4.12 -6.45 -2.77
C SER A 187 2.60 -6.43 -2.91
N GLY A 188 1.98 -5.25 -2.83
CA GLY A 188 0.55 -5.06 -3.10
C GLY A 188 0.17 -5.35 -4.55
N ILE A 189 0.90 -4.81 -5.51
CA ILE A 189 0.63 -5.03 -6.95
C ILE A 189 0.84 -6.51 -7.32
N VAL A 190 1.98 -7.08 -6.94
CA VAL A 190 2.32 -8.48 -7.26
C VAL A 190 1.32 -9.45 -6.65
N ALA A 191 0.75 -9.12 -5.48
CA ALA A 191 -0.31 -9.89 -4.87
C ALA A 191 -1.60 -9.99 -5.71
N GLY A 192 -1.88 -9.02 -6.59
CA GLY A 192 -3.04 -9.02 -7.49
C GLY A 192 -2.80 -9.74 -8.82
N LEU A 193 -1.53 -9.93 -9.21
CA LEU A 193 -1.18 -10.58 -10.47
C LEU A 193 -1.74 -12.01 -10.58
N PRO A 194 -1.59 -12.92 -9.61
CA PRO A 194 -2.07 -14.30 -9.75
C PRO A 194 -3.55 -14.40 -10.09
N SER A 195 -4.40 -13.58 -9.46
CA SER A 195 -5.82 -13.54 -9.78
C SER A 195 -6.11 -13.00 -11.18
N ALA A 196 -5.37 -11.96 -11.62
CA ALA A 196 -5.53 -11.42 -12.96
C ALA A 196 -5.12 -12.44 -14.03
N LEU A 197 -4.03 -13.18 -13.81
CA LEU A 197 -3.60 -14.26 -14.71
C LEU A 197 -4.63 -15.38 -14.76
N GLY A 198 -5.16 -15.81 -13.60
CA GLY A 198 -6.21 -16.82 -13.51
C GLY A 198 -7.47 -16.43 -14.28
N SER A 199 -7.97 -15.20 -14.09
CA SER A 199 -9.13 -14.70 -14.85
C SER A 199 -8.83 -14.62 -16.34
N THR A 200 -7.65 -14.16 -16.75
CA THR A 200 -7.26 -14.10 -18.17
C THR A 200 -7.21 -15.49 -18.81
N LEU A 201 -6.69 -16.48 -18.07
CA LEU A 201 -6.61 -17.86 -18.52
C LEU A 201 -8.00 -18.52 -18.63
N GLU A 202 -8.92 -18.17 -17.74
CA GLU A 202 -10.32 -18.59 -17.80
C GLU A 202 -11.04 -17.99 -19.01
N LEU A 203 -10.83 -16.70 -19.32
CA LEU A 203 -11.35 -16.06 -20.53
C LEU A 203 -10.73 -16.64 -21.82
N ALA A 204 -9.48 -17.09 -21.77
CA ALA A 204 -8.84 -17.82 -22.86
C ALA A 204 -9.48 -19.20 -23.06
N ARG A 205 -9.83 -19.89 -21.96
CA ARG A 205 -10.47 -21.21 -21.98
C ARG A 205 -11.92 -21.17 -22.46
N THR A 206 -12.66 -20.09 -22.17
CA THR A 206 -14.05 -19.91 -22.63
C THR A 206 -14.14 -19.44 -24.09
N GLY A 207 -13.00 -19.24 -24.76
CA GLY A 207 -12.94 -18.85 -26.17
C GLY A 207 -13.21 -17.36 -26.44
N ALA A 208 -13.33 -16.55 -25.38
CA ALA A 208 -13.51 -15.09 -25.51
C ALA A 208 -12.21 -14.38 -25.94
N PHE A 209 -11.05 -14.99 -25.66
CA PHE A 209 -9.75 -14.55 -26.19
C PHE A 209 -9.09 -15.65 -27.02
N SER A 210 -8.50 -15.26 -28.16
CA SER A 210 -7.66 -16.16 -28.93
C SER A 210 -6.34 -16.41 -28.18
N ILE A 211 -5.95 -17.67 -28.06
CA ILE A 211 -4.71 -18.12 -27.38
C ILE A 211 -3.46 -17.32 -27.83
N PRO A 212 -3.29 -16.95 -29.11
CA PRO A 212 -2.18 -16.10 -29.55
C PRO A 212 -2.19 -14.68 -28.96
N LEU A 213 -3.37 -14.09 -28.76
CA LEU A 213 -3.52 -12.74 -28.19
C LEU A 213 -3.21 -12.73 -26.70
N VAL A 214 -3.49 -13.82 -25.99
CA VAL A 214 -3.10 -14.00 -24.58
C VAL A 214 -1.58 -14.09 -24.44
N PHE A 215 -0.91 -14.87 -25.30
CA PHE A 215 0.56 -14.92 -25.32
C PHE A 215 1.19 -13.57 -25.69
N PHE A 216 0.61 -12.84 -26.65
CA PHE A 216 1.07 -11.50 -27.02
C PHE A 216 0.91 -10.50 -25.88
N LEU A 217 -0.23 -10.50 -25.17
CA LEU A 217 -0.45 -9.65 -24.01
C LEU A 217 0.56 -9.94 -22.90
N PHE A 218 0.80 -11.22 -22.58
CA PHE A 218 1.81 -11.61 -21.60
C PHE A 218 3.22 -11.16 -21.99
N ALA A 219 3.61 -11.36 -23.26
CA ALA A 219 4.92 -10.95 -23.77
C ALA A 219 5.07 -9.42 -23.86
N ALA A 220 3.99 -8.66 -24.04
CA ALA A 220 4.00 -7.20 -24.04
C ALA A 220 4.02 -6.57 -22.65
N THR A 221 3.57 -7.32 -21.62
CA THR A 221 3.54 -6.85 -20.21
C THR A 221 4.77 -7.23 -19.37
N ILE A 222 5.62 -8.13 -19.86
CA ILE A 222 6.90 -8.52 -19.25
C ILE A 222 8.02 -7.64 -19.83
#